data_AF-A0A5D8YVG5-F1
#
_entry.id   AF-A0A5D8YVG5-F1
#
_cell.length_a   1.000
_cell.length_b   1.000
_cell.length_c   1.000
_cell.angle_alpha   90.00
_cell.angle_beta   90.00
_cell.angle_gamma   90.00
#
_symmetry.space_group_name_H-M   'P 1'
#
loop_
_entity.id
_entity.type
_entity.pdbx_description
1 polymer ?
#
loop_
_entity_poly.entity_id
_entity_poly.type
_entity_poly.pdbx_seq_one_letter_code
_entity_poly.pdbx_strand_id
1 'polypeptide(L)'
;MYPPGEKRFLIVNRIAIMALFAVILAGGVVRSSGSGMGCPDWPKCFNQYVPPTSASQLPEGYKEHYVSKRVAKNERFANMLDALGYTKLADRIRHDESILQPEDFNAVKTWTEYVNRVIGVLSGLALLGCALFSVTYLKSRKRIFFLSVVNLVAVGFQGWLGSIVVSTNLLAWIVTVHMLLALVILAISIYTYYQARILRNRMLLSIKNVKWAKGLAIIALLLTIVQITIGTEVREGVDAIASAMGYVNRGEWLSQVGSVFNTHRDMALLVLVINGALFFIIRSNYSPSGERFRYVTYTAALIVLQVISGIILSYWALPAVAQTVHLVLATLLFGAQFYLILILSRKRLYSRKLA
;
A
#
# COMPACT_ATOMS: atom_id res chain seq x y z
N MET A 1 16.95 -11.24 -26.98
CA MET A 1 15.49 -11.44 -27.06
C MET A 1 15.05 -12.31 -25.87
N TYR A 2 13.87 -12.07 -25.27
CA TYR A 2 13.38 -12.90 -24.16
C TYR A 2 12.72 -14.19 -24.68
N PRO A 3 12.96 -15.35 -24.06
CA PRO A 3 12.15 -16.54 -24.27
C PRO A 3 10.66 -16.27 -24.02
N PRO A 4 9.72 -17.00 -24.67
CA PRO A 4 8.29 -16.76 -24.53
C PRO A 4 7.79 -16.75 -23.08
N GLY A 5 8.27 -17.69 -22.25
CA GLY A 5 7.92 -17.76 -20.82
C GLY A 5 8.39 -16.54 -20.03
N GLU A 6 9.63 -16.09 -20.24
CA GLU A 6 10.18 -14.89 -19.59
C GLU A 6 9.42 -13.62 -20.01
N LYS A 7 9.06 -13.50 -21.30
CA LYS A 7 8.27 -12.39 -21.84
C LYS A 7 6.88 -12.33 -21.20
N ARG A 8 6.19 -13.48 -21.09
CA ARG A 8 4.87 -13.57 -20.42
C ARG A 8 4.95 -13.13 -18.96
N PHE A 9 5.95 -13.61 -18.22
CA PHE A 9 6.18 -13.19 -16.83
C PHE A 9 6.36 -11.67 -16.71
N LEU A 10 7.20 -11.07 -17.56
CA LEU A 10 7.45 -9.62 -17.51
C LEU A 10 6.19 -8.78 -17.78
N ILE A 11 5.35 -9.22 -18.73
CA ILE A 11 4.10 -8.54 -19.07
C ILE A 11 3.12 -8.66 -17.88
N VAL A 12 2.88 -9.87 -17.40
CA VAL A 12 1.93 -10.13 -16.31
C VAL A 12 2.37 -9.47 -15.01
N ASN A 13 3.67 -9.48 -14.69
CA ASN A 13 4.19 -8.80 -13.50
C ASN A 13 4.06 -7.28 -13.60
N ARG A 14 4.27 -6.69 -14.80
CA ARG A 14 3.97 -5.27 -15.00
C ARG A 14 2.49 -4.96 -14.77
N ILE A 15 1.59 -5.81 -15.28
CA ILE A 15 0.14 -5.68 -15.02
C ILE A 15 -0.15 -5.80 -13.52
N ALA A 16 0.46 -6.75 -12.82
CA ALA A 16 0.31 -6.89 -11.38
C ALA A 16 0.76 -5.64 -10.61
N ILE A 17 1.92 -5.05 -10.95
CA ILE A 17 2.38 -3.79 -10.34
C ILE A 17 1.38 -2.66 -10.57
N MET A 18 0.84 -2.51 -11.78
CA MET A 18 -0.17 -1.49 -12.09
C MET A 18 -1.47 -1.74 -11.33
N ALA A 19 -1.93 -3.00 -11.24
CA ALA A 19 -3.11 -3.38 -10.49
C ALA A 19 -2.94 -3.14 -8.98
N LEU A 20 -1.74 -3.38 -8.43
CA LEU A 20 -1.41 -3.08 -7.04
C LEU A 20 -1.46 -1.57 -6.75
N PHE A 21 -0.98 -0.71 -7.64
CA PHE A 21 -1.19 0.73 -7.49
C PHE A 21 -2.67 1.12 -7.60
N ALA A 22 -3.42 0.48 -8.51
CA ALA A 22 -4.84 0.73 -8.68
C ALA A 22 -5.66 0.33 -7.45
N VAL A 23 -5.36 -0.81 -6.80
CA VAL A 23 -6.07 -1.22 -5.57
C VAL A 23 -5.71 -0.33 -4.38
N ILE A 24 -4.46 0.15 -4.29
CA ILE A 24 -4.08 1.13 -3.26
C ILE A 24 -4.83 2.46 -3.46
N LEU A 25 -4.93 2.93 -4.70
CA LEU A 25 -5.73 4.11 -5.06
C LEU A 25 -7.21 3.89 -4.68
N ALA A 26 -7.80 2.78 -5.12
CA ALA A 26 -9.20 2.45 -4.81
C ALA A 26 -9.45 2.36 -3.30
N GLY A 27 -8.53 1.75 -2.54
CA GLY A 27 -8.58 1.71 -1.08
C GLY A 27 -8.49 3.11 -0.45
N GLY A 28 -7.65 3.99 -1.00
CA GLY A 28 -7.57 5.40 -0.59
C GLY A 28 -8.89 6.16 -0.83
N VAL A 29 -9.55 5.92 -1.97
CA VAL A 29 -10.88 6.46 -2.27
C VAL A 29 -11.91 5.92 -1.28
N VAL A 30 -11.91 4.61 -1.03
CA VAL A 30 -12.82 3.96 -0.07
C VAL A 30 -12.67 4.58 1.33
N ARG A 31 -11.44 4.79 1.79
CA ARG A 31 -11.19 5.39 3.12
C ARG A 31 -11.56 6.88 3.17
N SER A 32 -11.20 7.67 2.16
CA SER A 32 -11.43 9.13 2.18
C SER A 32 -12.89 9.53 1.91
N SER A 33 -13.67 8.66 1.27
CA SER A 33 -15.12 8.84 1.05
C SER A 33 -16.00 8.27 2.18
N GLY A 34 -15.41 7.62 3.18
CA GLY A 34 -16.16 6.94 4.24
C GLY A 34 -16.93 5.72 3.73
N SER A 35 -16.47 5.09 2.64
CA SER A 35 -17.09 3.91 2.03
C SER A 35 -16.53 2.59 2.57
N GLY A 36 -15.63 2.61 3.55
CA GLY A 36 -14.95 1.42 4.06
C GLY A 36 -15.84 0.38 4.75
N MET A 37 -17.10 0.74 5.04
CA MET A 37 -18.12 -0.14 5.60
C MET A 37 -19.31 -0.32 4.64
N GLY A 38 -19.15 0.02 3.36
CA GLY A 38 -20.19 -0.06 2.35
C GLY A 38 -20.63 -1.48 2.02
N CYS A 39 -19.77 -2.49 2.21
CA CYS A 39 -20.08 -3.90 2.06
C CYS A 39 -19.88 -4.64 3.39
N PRO A 40 -20.95 -5.04 4.10
CA PRO A 40 -20.84 -5.52 5.47
C PRO A 40 -20.30 -6.96 5.61
N ASP A 41 -20.30 -7.74 4.54
CA ASP A 41 -19.79 -9.11 4.48
C ASP A 41 -18.67 -9.25 3.44
N TRP A 42 -18.00 -10.41 3.41
CA TRP A 42 -16.95 -10.78 2.45
C TRP A 42 -16.94 -12.31 2.32
N PRO A 43 -16.77 -12.91 1.13
CA PRO A 43 -16.37 -12.32 -0.17
C PRO A 43 -17.49 -11.67 -0.97
N LYS A 44 -18.75 -11.85 -0.55
CA LYS A 44 -19.93 -11.19 -1.14
C LYS A 44 -20.10 -9.77 -0.59
N CYS A 45 -21.07 -9.03 -1.13
CA CYS A 45 -21.53 -7.75 -0.62
C CYS A 45 -23.06 -7.78 -0.49
N PHE A 46 -23.57 -7.61 0.72
CA PHE A 46 -24.98 -7.86 1.05
C PHE A 46 -25.46 -9.27 0.68
N ASN A 47 -24.62 -10.29 0.90
CA ASN A 47 -24.85 -11.69 0.52
C ASN A 47 -25.07 -11.93 -0.99
N GLN A 48 -24.74 -10.94 -1.83
CA GLN A 48 -24.84 -10.98 -3.29
C GLN A 48 -23.45 -10.82 -3.93
N TYR A 49 -23.25 -11.43 -5.10
CA TYR A 49 -22.00 -11.22 -5.88
C TYR A 49 -22.02 -9.89 -6.63
N VAL A 50 -23.18 -9.45 -7.08
CA VAL A 50 -23.42 -8.09 -7.60
C VAL A 50 -24.15 -7.33 -6.50
N PRO A 51 -23.62 -6.22 -5.98
CA PRO A 51 -24.25 -5.51 -4.87
C PRO A 51 -25.59 -4.89 -5.25
N PRO A 52 -26.49 -4.68 -4.27
CA PRO A 52 -27.75 -4.00 -4.50
C PRO A 52 -27.52 -2.54 -4.92
N THR A 53 -28.49 -2.00 -5.67
CA THR A 53 -28.51 -0.60 -6.13
C THR A 53 -29.49 0.26 -5.33
N SER A 54 -30.40 -0.34 -4.57
CA SER A 54 -31.38 0.35 -3.73
C SER A 54 -31.64 -0.40 -2.42
N ALA A 55 -32.03 0.34 -1.38
CA ALA A 55 -32.38 -0.25 -0.08
C ALA A 55 -33.56 -1.23 -0.16
N SER A 56 -34.47 -1.04 -1.13
CA SER A 56 -35.61 -1.93 -1.37
C SER A 56 -35.26 -3.35 -1.78
N GLN A 57 -34.00 -3.61 -2.16
CA GLN A 57 -33.51 -4.94 -2.52
C GLN A 57 -32.99 -5.72 -1.29
N LEU A 58 -32.96 -5.09 -0.11
CA LEU A 58 -32.50 -5.70 1.12
C LEU A 58 -33.67 -6.33 1.88
N PRO A 59 -33.47 -7.53 2.47
CA PRO A 59 -34.49 -8.14 3.33
C PRO A 59 -34.69 -7.34 4.62
N GLU A 60 -35.85 -7.51 5.25
CA GLU A 60 -36.08 -7.00 6.60
C GLU A 60 -35.07 -7.60 7.59
N GLY A 61 -34.66 -6.82 8.59
CA GLY A 61 -33.68 -7.25 9.60
C GLY A 61 -32.24 -7.42 9.11
N TYR A 62 -31.89 -6.85 7.95
CA TYR A 62 -30.53 -6.99 7.40
C TYR A 62 -29.46 -6.43 8.34
N LYS A 63 -29.76 -5.36 9.08
CA LYS A 63 -28.81 -4.69 9.97
C LYS A 63 -28.35 -5.63 11.08
N GLU A 64 -29.29 -6.25 11.78
CA GLU A 64 -29.06 -7.20 12.88
C GLU A 64 -28.27 -8.42 12.40
N HIS A 65 -28.60 -8.92 11.19
CA HIS A 65 -27.89 -10.02 10.56
C HIS A 65 -26.41 -9.70 10.29
N TYR A 66 -26.10 -8.50 9.80
CA TYR A 66 -24.71 -8.12 9.54
C TYR A 66 -23.92 -7.78 10.79
N VAL A 67 -24.56 -7.15 11.79
CA VAL A 67 -23.94 -6.90 13.10
C VAL A 67 -23.58 -8.21 13.78
N SER A 68 -24.50 -9.19 13.83
CA SER A 68 -24.21 -10.50 14.44
C SER A 68 -23.08 -11.25 13.73
N LYS A 69 -23.02 -11.22 12.40
CA LYS A 69 -21.90 -11.76 11.62
C LYS A 69 -20.58 -11.06 11.95
N ARG A 70 -20.60 -9.73 12.08
CA ARG A 70 -19.44 -8.91 12.41
C ARG A 70 -18.88 -9.27 13.79
N VAL A 71 -19.76 -9.35 14.81
CA VAL A 71 -19.41 -9.78 16.17
C VAL A 71 -18.79 -11.17 16.17
N ALA A 72 -19.45 -12.16 15.56
CA ALA A 72 -18.92 -13.54 15.50
C ALA A 72 -17.57 -13.65 14.77
N LYS A 73 -17.29 -12.76 13.81
CA LYS A 73 -16.00 -12.70 13.13
C LYS A 73 -14.92 -12.07 14.02
N ASN A 74 -15.24 -10.99 14.71
CA ASN A 74 -14.30 -10.33 15.62
C ASN A 74 -13.99 -11.19 16.85
N GLU A 75 -14.95 -11.96 17.37
CA GLU A 75 -14.69 -12.94 18.43
C GLU A 75 -13.66 -14.00 17.99
N ARG A 76 -13.80 -14.54 16.78
CA ARG A 76 -12.81 -15.49 16.24
C ARG A 76 -11.42 -14.85 16.09
N PHE A 77 -11.37 -13.60 15.69
CA PHE A 77 -10.13 -12.85 15.58
C PHE A 77 -9.51 -12.55 16.96
N ALA A 78 -10.31 -12.16 17.94
CA ALA A 78 -9.90 -11.93 19.32
C ALA A 78 -9.34 -13.22 19.96
N ASN A 79 -9.99 -14.36 19.76
CA ASN A 79 -9.49 -15.67 20.22
C ASN A 79 -8.13 -16.02 19.60
N MET A 80 -7.92 -15.71 18.32
CA MET A 80 -6.62 -15.89 17.67
C MET A 80 -5.54 -14.98 18.28
N LEU A 81 -5.88 -13.72 18.59
CA LEU A 81 -4.96 -12.79 19.25
C LEU A 81 -4.60 -13.23 20.67
N ASP A 82 -5.57 -13.73 21.44
CA ASP A 82 -5.33 -14.32 22.76
C ASP A 82 -4.35 -15.50 22.68
N ALA A 83 -4.56 -16.41 21.73
CA ALA A 83 -3.67 -17.55 21.51
C ALA A 83 -2.24 -17.14 21.12
N LEU A 84 -2.07 -15.97 20.52
CA LEU A 84 -0.77 -15.37 20.17
C LEU A 84 -0.17 -14.51 21.30
N GLY A 85 -0.86 -14.40 22.45
CA GLY A 85 -0.39 -13.63 23.61
C GLY A 85 -0.76 -12.13 23.60
N TYR A 86 -1.58 -11.68 22.64
CA TYR A 86 -2.03 -10.29 22.54
C TYR A 86 -3.35 -10.04 23.30
N THR A 87 -3.40 -10.43 24.57
CA THR A 87 -4.65 -10.44 25.36
C THR A 87 -5.30 -9.07 25.51
N LYS A 88 -4.51 -8.02 25.77
CA LYS A 88 -4.99 -6.63 25.84
C LYS A 88 -5.61 -6.14 24.52
N LEU A 89 -5.16 -6.66 23.39
CA LEU A 89 -5.67 -6.27 22.09
C LEU A 89 -6.97 -7.00 21.78
N ALA A 90 -7.04 -8.29 22.10
CA ALA A 90 -8.26 -9.09 22.01
C ALA A 90 -9.37 -8.47 22.88
N ASP A 91 -9.05 -8.09 24.12
CA ASP A 91 -9.97 -7.47 25.05
C ASP A 91 -10.55 -6.14 24.53
N ARG A 92 -9.71 -5.28 23.94
CA ARG A 92 -10.17 -4.04 23.29
C ARG A 92 -11.15 -4.30 22.16
N ILE A 93 -10.96 -5.35 21.36
CA ILE A 93 -11.85 -5.69 20.25
C ILE A 93 -13.20 -6.20 20.76
N ARG A 94 -13.23 -6.95 21.86
CA ARG A 94 -14.47 -7.48 22.45
C ARG A 94 -15.36 -6.38 23.03
N HIS A 95 -14.74 -5.33 23.56
CA HIS A 95 -15.45 -4.22 24.22
C HIS A 95 -15.63 -2.98 23.33
N ASP A 96 -15.30 -3.04 22.04
CA ASP A 96 -15.49 -1.93 21.11
C ASP A 96 -16.96 -1.85 20.65
N GLU A 97 -17.72 -0.94 21.28
CA GLU A 97 -19.13 -0.70 20.97
C GLU A 97 -19.37 -0.23 19.53
N SER A 98 -18.36 0.35 18.87
CA SER A 98 -18.50 0.82 17.48
C SER A 98 -18.73 -0.34 16.51
N ILE A 99 -18.29 -1.56 16.87
CA ILE A 99 -18.55 -2.78 16.10
C ILE A 99 -20.05 -3.11 16.08
N LEU A 100 -20.78 -2.78 17.15
CA LEU A 100 -22.20 -3.07 17.30
C LEU A 100 -23.09 -2.12 16.51
N GLN A 101 -22.55 -0.96 16.11
CA GLN A 101 -23.31 0.05 15.37
C GLN A 101 -23.59 -0.42 13.93
N PRO A 102 -24.88 -0.53 13.52
CA PRO A 102 -25.23 -0.88 12.16
C PRO A 102 -25.03 0.32 11.23
N GLU A 103 -24.52 0.06 10.04
CA GLU A 103 -24.39 1.07 8.98
C GLU A 103 -25.64 1.07 8.09
N ASP A 104 -26.11 2.26 7.72
CA ASP A 104 -27.21 2.40 6.77
C ASP A 104 -26.75 2.07 5.34
N PHE A 105 -27.63 1.40 4.60
CA PHE A 105 -27.37 1.14 3.18
C PHE A 105 -27.21 2.45 2.40
N ASN A 106 -26.09 2.56 1.70
CA ASN A 106 -25.84 3.63 0.73
C ASN A 106 -25.23 3.03 -0.54
N ALA A 107 -25.94 3.16 -1.66
CA ALA A 107 -25.51 2.57 -2.93
C ALA A 107 -24.13 3.07 -3.38
N VAL A 108 -23.84 4.37 -3.23
CA VAL A 108 -22.55 4.95 -3.64
C VAL A 108 -21.42 4.37 -2.81
N LYS A 109 -21.57 4.30 -1.48
CA LYS A 109 -20.55 3.70 -0.60
C LYS A 109 -20.35 2.21 -0.91
N THR A 110 -21.45 1.48 -1.10
CA THR A 110 -21.47 0.05 -1.41
C THR A 110 -20.69 -0.24 -2.69
N TRP A 111 -21.01 0.46 -3.78
CA TRP A 111 -20.34 0.27 -5.07
C TRP A 111 -18.89 0.75 -5.06
N THR A 112 -18.58 1.81 -4.32
CA THR A 112 -17.20 2.28 -4.14
C THR A 112 -16.34 1.21 -3.48
N GLU A 113 -16.83 0.55 -2.42
CA GLU A 113 -16.10 -0.55 -1.78
C GLU A 113 -16.03 -1.79 -2.68
N TYR A 114 -17.12 -2.13 -3.37
CA TYR A 114 -17.17 -3.28 -4.26
C TYR A 114 -16.16 -3.16 -5.42
N VAL A 115 -16.03 -1.99 -6.03
CA VAL A 115 -15.02 -1.74 -7.07
C VAL A 115 -13.61 -1.98 -6.54
N ASN A 116 -13.29 -1.51 -5.33
CA ASN A 116 -12.01 -1.80 -4.69
C ASN A 116 -11.78 -3.32 -4.50
N ARG A 117 -12.81 -4.07 -4.09
CA ARG A 117 -12.73 -5.54 -3.94
C ARG A 117 -12.47 -6.24 -5.28
N VAL A 118 -13.14 -5.81 -6.36
CA VAL A 118 -12.94 -6.34 -7.72
C VAL A 118 -11.49 -6.09 -8.19
N ILE A 119 -10.97 -4.88 -8.01
CA ILE A 119 -9.57 -4.57 -8.36
C ILE A 119 -8.60 -5.42 -7.51
N GLY A 120 -8.93 -5.69 -6.24
CA GLY A 120 -8.20 -6.61 -5.39
C GLY A 120 -8.15 -8.05 -5.95
N VAL A 121 -9.28 -8.58 -6.41
CA VAL A 121 -9.34 -9.90 -7.08
C VAL A 121 -8.51 -9.91 -8.36
N LEU A 122 -8.61 -8.88 -9.20
CA LEU A 122 -7.81 -8.77 -10.42
C LEU A 122 -6.31 -8.72 -10.12
N SER A 123 -5.90 -8.04 -9.04
CA SER A 123 -4.53 -8.03 -8.56
C SER A 123 -4.06 -9.43 -8.13
N GLY A 124 -4.91 -10.18 -7.41
CA GLY A 124 -4.66 -11.57 -7.04
C GLY A 124 -4.49 -12.49 -8.25
N LEU A 125 -5.34 -12.37 -9.27
CA LEU A 125 -5.23 -13.12 -10.52
C LEU A 125 -3.95 -12.79 -11.29
N ALA A 126 -3.55 -11.52 -11.34
CA ALA A 126 -2.28 -11.11 -11.94
C ALA A 126 -1.07 -11.70 -11.19
N LEU A 127 -1.12 -11.74 -9.86
CA LEU A 127 -0.07 -12.38 -9.03
C LEU A 127 -0.05 -13.91 -9.16
N LEU A 128 -1.21 -14.55 -9.34
CA LEU A 128 -1.29 -15.97 -9.68
C LEU A 128 -0.60 -16.22 -11.02
N GLY A 129 -0.88 -15.41 -12.04
CA GLY A 129 -0.17 -15.46 -13.32
C GLY A 129 1.35 -15.26 -13.17
N CYS A 130 1.79 -14.37 -12.28
CA CYS A 130 3.21 -14.22 -11.96
C CYS A 130 3.80 -15.51 -11.38
N ALA A 131 3.14 -16.14 -10.41
CA ALA A 131 3.59 -17.40 -9.82
C ALA A 131 3.68 -18.52 -10.88
N LEU A 132 2.66 -18.68 -11.71
CA LEU A 132 2.64 -19.69 -12.78
C LEU A 132 3.75 -19.48 -13.80
N PHE A 133 3.92 -18.26 -14.33
CA PHE A 133 4.95 -17.98 -15.33
C PHE A 133 6.36 -17.91 -14.73
N SER A 134 6.49 -17.72 -13.41
CA SER A 134 7.80 -17.70 -12.74
C SER A 134 8.53 -19.05 -12.75
N VAL A 135 7.82 -20.16 -13.02
CA VAL A 135 8.38 -21.52 -13.16
C VAL A 135 9.53 -21.55 -14.18
N THR A 136 9.47 -20.71 -15.21
CA THR A 136 10.53 -20.58 -16.23
C THR A 136 11.90 -20.21 -15.62
N TYR A 137 11.92 -19.59 -14.44
CA TYR A 137 13.14 -19.17 -13.74
C TYR A 137 13.66 -20.20 -12.72
N LEU A 138 13.03 -21.37 -12.55
CA LEU A 138 13.47 -22.38 -11.57
C LEU A 138 14.91 -22.86 -11.78
N LYS A 139 15.36 -22.93 -13.04
CA LYS A 139 16.74 -23.35 -13.36
C LYS A 139 17.74 -22.18 -13.33
N SER A 140 17.30 -20.96 -13.62
CA SER A 140 18.19 -19.80 -13.80
C SER A 140 18.27 -18.87 -12.59
N ARG A 141 17.15 -18.60 -11.93
CA ARG A 141 17.06 -17.71 -10.76
C ARG A 141 15.86 -18.09 -9.88
N LYS A 142 15.99 -19.19 -9.13
CA LYS A 142 14.97 -19.76 -8.22
C LYS A 142 14.26 -18.72 -7.33
N ARG A 143 14.98 -17.68 -6.89
CA ARG A 143 14.43 -16.61 -6.06
C ARG A 143 13.22 -15.91 -6.69
N ILE A 144 13.14 -15.80 -8.03
CA ILE A 144 11.97 -15.22 -8.70
C ILE A 144 10.74 -16.08 -8.42
N PHE A 145 10.86 -17.40 -8.59
CA PHE A 145 9.75 -18.34 -8.36
C PHE A 145 9.26 -18.31 -6.91
N PHE A 146 10.16 -18.52 -5.94
CA PHE A 146 9.78 -18.55 -4.53
C PHE A 146 9.15 -17.24 -4.07
N LEU A 147 9.69 -16.09 -4.49
CA LEU A 147 9.11 -14.80 -4.16
C LEU A 147 7.75 -14.59 -4.83
N SER A 148 7.53 -15.03 -6.07
CA SER A 148 6.21 -14.95 -6.70
C SER A 148 5.17 -15.82 -5.99
N VAL A 149 5.54 -17.02 -5.52
CA VAL A 149 4.66 -17.88 -4.72
C VAL A 149 4.35 -17.26 -3.36
N VAL A 150 5.38 -16.77 -2.65
CA VAL A 150 5.20 -16.03 -1.38
C VAL A 150 4.30 -14.81 -1.59
N ASN A 151 4.43 -14.09 -2.70
CA ASN A 151 3.60 -12.93 -2.98
C ASN A 151 2.13 -13.30 -3.23
N LEU A 152 1.88 -14.46 -3.86
CA LEU A 152 0.53 -14.98 -4.05
C LEU A 152 -0.12 -15.34 -2.70
N VAL A 153 0.64 -15.96 -1.79
CA VAL A 153 0.15 -16.24 -0.43
C VAL A 153 -0.08 -14.92 0.33
N ALA A 154 0.84 -13.97 0.22
CA ALA A 154 0.75 -12.68 0.88
C ALA A 154 -0.48 -11.88 0.43
N VAL A 155 -0.85 -11.88 -0.86
CA VAL A 155 -2.07 -11.21 -1.32
C VAL A 155 -3.35 -11.92 -0.84
N GLY A 156 -3.32 -13.24 -0.68
CA GLY A 156 -4.42 -13.98 -0.05
C GLY A 156 -4.61 -13.57 1.41
N PHE A 157 -3.51 -13.49 2.18
CA PHE A 157 -3.52 -12.99 3.55
C PHE A 157 -3.93 -11.51 3.63
N GLN A 158 -3.52 -10.69 2.66
CA GLN A 158 -3.94 -9.29 2.54
C GLN A 158 -5.45 -9.16 2.33
N GLY A 159 -6.05 -10.02 1.51
CA GLY A 159 -7.51 -10.06 1.31
C GLY A 159 -8.24 -10.45 2.59
N TRP A 160 -7.74 -11.47 3.31
CA TRP A 160 -8.26 -11.83 4.63
C TRP A 160 -8.14 -10.66 5.63
N LEU A 161 -6.97 -10.03 5.72
CA LEU A 161 -6.72 -8.89 6.61
C LEU A 161 -7.62 -7.70 6.27
N GLY A 162 -7.85 -7.42 4.98
CA GLY A 162 -8.80 -6.40 4.54
C GLY A 162 -10.23 -6.70 5.00
N SER A 163 -10.62 -7.98 5.02
CA SER A 163 -11.92 -8.37 5.57
C SER A 163 -12.02 -8.18 7.09
N ILE A 164 -10.89 -8.26 7.82
CA ILE A 164 -10.82 -7.95 9.25
C ILE A 164 -10.92 -6.44 9.46
N VAL A 165 -10.22 -5.63 8.65
CA VAL A 165 -10.33 -4.16 8.67
C VAL A 165 -11.79 -3.71 8.63
N VAL A 166 -12.61 -4.29 7.75
CA VAL A 166 -14.05 -3.98 7.66
C VAL A 166 -14.81 -4.49 8.89
N SER A 167 -14.52 -5.69 9.40
CA SER A 167 -15.29 -6.20 10.54
C SER A 167 -14.97 -5.47 11.84
N THR A 168 -13.76 -4.97 12.01
CA THR A 168 -13.33 -4.18 13.16
C THR A 168 -13.62 -2.70 12.99
N ASN A 169 -14.63 -2.31 12.21
CA ASN A 169 -15.01 -0.91 12.00
C ASN A 169 -13.81 0.02 11.67
N LEU A 170 -12.88 -0.47 10.83
CA LEU A 170 -11.69 0.25 10.40
C LEU A 170 -10.71 0.64 11.51
N LEU A 171 -10.56 -0.19 12.56
CA LEU A 171 -9.50 -0.06 13.58
C LEU A 171 -8.14 0.30 12.96
N ALA A 172 -7.59 1.44 13.39
CA ALA A 172 -6.51 2.12 12.69
C ALA A 172 -5.20 1.32 12.61
N TRP A 173 -4.83 0.61 13.68
CA TRP A 173 -3.62 -0.22 13.66
C TRP A 173 -3.75 -1.38 12.66
N ILE A 174 -4.96 -1.94 12.46
CA ILE A 174 -5.22 -3.01 11.47
C ILE A 174 -5.12 -2.43 10.06
N VAL A 175 -5.67 -1.25 9.83
CA VAL A 175 -5.53 -0.51 8.56
C VAL A 175 -4.04 -0.25 8.26
N THR A 176 -3.26 0.11 9.28
CA THR A 176 -1.82 0.35 9.15
C THR A 176 -1.07 -0.93 8.75
N VAL A 177 -1.32 -2.04 9.45
CA VAL A 177 -0.72 -3.35 9.11
C VAL A 177 -1.12 -3.78 7.69
N HIS A 178 -2.39 -3.59 7.32
CA HIS A 178 -2.88 -3.87 5.97
C HIS A 178 -2.13 -3.05 4.92
N MET A 179 -1.95 -1.74 5.12
CA MET A 179 -1.24 -0.90 4.16
C MET A 179 0.25 -1.24 4.07
N LEU A 180 0.93 -1.50 5.20
CA LEU A 180 2.34 -1.92 5.19
C LEU A 180 2.55 -3.25 4.47
N LEU A 181 1.64 -4.21 4.65
CA LEU A 181 1.67 -5.47 3.91
C LEU A 181 1.46 -5.26 2.40
N ALA A 182 0.59 -4.33 1.98
CA ALA A 182 0.46 -3.95 0.57
C ALA A 182 1.78 -3.41 0.00
N LEU A 183 2.52 -2.59 0.75
CA LEU A 183 3.84 -2.10 0.33
C LEU A 183 4.87 -3.23 0.19
N VAL A 184 4.83 -4.23 1.08
CA VAL A 184 5.67 -5.43 0.96
C VAL A 184 5.33 -6.23 -0.30
N ILE A 185 4.05 -6.45 -0.59
CA ILE A 185 3.59 -7.15 -1.79
C ILE A 185 4.04 -6.42 -3.06
N LEU A 186 3.91 -5.09 -3.07
CA LEU A 186 4.38 -4.22 -4.14
C LEU A 186 5.91 -4.31 -4.31
N ALA A 187 6.67 -4.27 -3.21
CA ALA A 187 8.13 -4.39 -3.24
C ALA A 187 8.58 -5.75 -3.79
N ILE A 188 7.91 -6.85 -3.44
CA ILE A 188 8.18 -8.18 -3.99
C ILE A 188 7.91 -8.22 -5.51
N SER A 189 6.80 -7.63 -5.97
CA SER A 189 6.49 -7.52 -7.40
C SER A 189 7.55 -6.72 -8.16
N ILE A 190 7.91 -5.53 -7.66
CA ILE A 190 8.97 -4.69 -8.23
C ILE A 190 10.31 -5.43 -8.26
N TYR A 191 10.67 -6.12 -7.18
CA TYR A 191 11.90 -6.87 -7.09
C TYR A 191 11.96 -8.00 -8.12
N THR A 192 10.91 -8.83 -8.19
CA THR A 192 10.87 -9.98 -9.12
C THR A 192 10.86 -9.52 -10.58
N TYR A 193 10.14 -8.43 -10.90
CA TYR A 193 10.20 -7.80 -12.22
C TYR A 193 11.61 -7.30 -12.56
N TYR A 194 12.26 -6.59 -11.62
CA TYR A 194 13.63 -6.13 -11.79
C TYR A 194 14.60 -7.29 -12.03
N GLN A 195 14.54 -8.35 -11.21
CA GLN A 195 15.40 -9.53 -11.34
C GLN A 195 15.23 -10.24 -12.69
N ALA A 196 13.99 -10.39 -13.16
CA ALA A 196 13.69 -10.96 -14.47
C ALA A 196 14.26 -10.10 -15.62
N ARG A 197 14.09 -8.77 -15.54
CA ARG A 197 14.59 -7.84 -16.56
C ARG A 197 16.11 -7.82 -16.64
N ILE A 198 16.81 -7.85 -15.50
CA ILE A 198 18.28 -7.78 -15.49
C ILE A 198 18.95 -9.10 -15.89
N LEU A 199 18.25 -10.24 -15.80
CA LEU A 199 18.82 -11.56 -16.11
C LEU A 199 19.36 -11.63 -17.56
N ARG A 200 18.67 -10.98 -18.50
CA ARG A 200 19.02 -10.96 -19.93
C ARG A 200 19.64 -9.64 -20.38
N ASN A 201 19.59 -8.60 -19.56
CA ASN A 201 20.18 -7.30 -19.89
C ASN A 201 21.69 -7.31 -19.58
N ARG A 202 22.49 -7.74 -20.58
CA ARG A 202 23.96 -7.73 -20.54
C ARG A 202 24.60 -6.34 -20.74
N MET A 203 23.84 -5.24 -20.74
CA MET A 203 24.47 -3.92 -20.86
C MET A 203 25.34 -3.61 -19.64
N LEU A 204 26.63 -3.44 -19.94
CA LEU A 204 27.75 -3.14 -19.07
C LEU A 204 27.45 -1.99 -18.10
N LEU A 205 27.92 -2.17 -16.87
CA LEU A 205 27.79 -1.19 -15.80
C LEU A 205 28.82 -0.07 -15.94
N SER A 206 28.32 1.15 -15.81
CA SER A 206 29.07 2.39 -15.55
C SER A 206 29.99 2.28 -14.31
N ILE A 207 31.08 3.06 -14.35
CA ILE A 207 32.38 2.86 -13.66
C ILE A 207 32.42 3.41 -12.22
N LYS A 208 31.47 4.25 -11.79
CA LYS A 208 31.47 4.84 -10.42
C LYS A 208 30.45 4.17 -9.49
N ASN A 209 30.92 3.49 -8.46
CA ASN A 209 30.10 2.95 -7.39
C ASN A 209 30.30 3.79 -6.12
N VAL A 210 29.42 4.78 -5.90
CA VAL A 210 29.44 5.55 -4.65
C VAL A 210 28.79 4.68 -3.58
N LYS A 211 29.61 3.95 -2.80
CA LYS A 211 29.13 2.99 -1.79
C LYS A 211 28.13 3.63 -0.81
N TRP A 212 28.32 4.91 -0.47
CA TRP A 212 27.46 5.68 0.42
C TRP A 212 26.09 6.01 -0.18
N ALA A 213 25.96 6.15 -1.51
CA ALA A 213 24.69 6.50 -2.14
C ALA A 213 23.61 5.41 -1.93
N LYS A 214 24.02 4.14 -1.93
CA LYS A 214 23.13 3.04 -1.60
C LYS A 214 22.69 3.08 -0.13
N GLY A 215 23.62 3.31 0.80
CA GLY A 215 23.31 3.41 2.22
C GLY A 215 22.31 4.54 2.48
N LEU A 216 22.55 5.71 1.91
CA LEU A 216 21.66 6.86 2.01
C LEU A 216 20.28 6.58 1.38
N ALA A 217 20.21 5.89 0.24
CA ALA A 217 18.94 5.50 -0.37
C ALA A 217 18.14 4.52 0.51
N ILE A 218 18.81 3.60 1.21
CA ILE A 218 18.16 2.70 2.17
C ILE A 218 17.61 3.49 3.36
N ILE A 219 18.41 4.41 3.92
CA ILE A 219 17.96 5.30 5.01
C ILE A 219 16.75 6.12 4.55
N ALA A 220 16.80 6.70 3.35
CA ALA A 220 15.70 7.45 2.76
C ALA A 220 14.41 6.61 2.66
N LEU A 221 14.50 5.37 2.20
CA LEU A 221 13.35 4.46 2.12
C LEU A 221 12.80 4.12 3.51
N LEU A 222 13.67 3.83 4.49
CA LEU A 222 13.25 3.54 5.87
C LEU A 222 12.53 4.73 6.49
N LEU A 223 13.07 5.94 6.33
CA LEU A 223 12.41 7.17 6.77
C LEU A 223 11.05 7.36 6.09
N THR A 224 10.94 7.08 4.79
CA THR A 224 9.64 7.12 4.09
C THR A 224 8.65 6.10 4.66
N ILE A 225 9.09 4.87 5.00
CA ILE A 225 8.21 3.86 5.62
C ILE A 225 7.70 4.37 6.97
N VAL A 226 8.60 4.90 7.81
CA VAL A 226 8.22 5.48 9.10
C VAL A 226 7.28 6.68 8.90
N GLN A 227 7.51 7.53 7.90
CA GLN A 227 6.63 8.64 7.53
C GLN A 227 5.24 8.19 7.13
N ILE A 228 5.14 7.10 6.38
CA ILE A 228 3.88 6.49 6.00
C ILE A 228 3.14 5.97 7.24
N THR A 229 3.83 5.33 8.18
CA THR A 229 3.25 4.85 9.45
C THR A 229 2.78 6.01 10.34
N ILE A 230 3.59 7.05 10.55
CA ILE A 230 3.13 8.22 11.33
C ILE A 230 1.98 8.92 10.58
N GLY A 231 1.98 8.91 9.25
CA GLY A 231 0.87 9.43 8.45
C GLY A 231 -0.47 8.70 8.68
N THR A 232 -0.45 7.39 8.95
CA THR A 232 -1.67 6.67 9.32
C THR A 232 -2.16 7.01 10.73
N GLU A 233 -1.25 7.29 11.66
CA GLU A 233 -1.59 7.78 13.00
C GLU A 233 -2.19 9.21 12.95
N VAL A 234 -1.66 10.10 12.09
CA VAL A 234 -2.30 11.41 11.86
C VAL A 234 -3.72 11.21 11.34
N ARG A 235 -3.93 10.28 10.40
CA ARG A 235 -5.26 9.99 9.87
C ARG A 235 -6.21 9.46 10.95
N GLU A 236 -5.73 8.57 11.81
CA GLU A 236 -6.47 8.06 12.97
C GLU A 236 -6.89 9.20 13.91
N GLY A 237 -5.94 10.08 14.27
CA GLY A 237 -6.23 11.24 15.12
C GLY A 237 -7.28 12.16 14.49
N VAL A 238 -7.18 12.43 13.18
CA VAL A 238 -8.20 13.20 12.44
C VAL A 238 -9.57 12.53 12.53
N ASP A 239 -9.66 11.21 12.35
CA ASP A 239 -10.94 10.48 12.40
C ASP A 239 -11.55 10.49 13.81
N ALA A 240 -10.73 10.34 14.85
CA ALA A 240 -11.19 10.43 16.24
C ALA A 240 -11.75 11.82 16.57
N ILE A 241 -11.06 12.89 16.16
CA ILE A 241 -11.53 14.27 16.34
C ILE A 241 -12.79 14.53 15.51
N ALA A 242 -12.81 14.10 14.24
CA ALA A 242 -13.97 14.27 13.38
C ALA A 242 -15.22 13.63 13.98
N SER A 243 -15.09 12.41 14.52
CA SER A 243 -16.19 11.71 15.19
C SER A 243 -16.61 12.41 16.48
N ALA A 244 -15.66 12.84 17.31
CA ALA A 244 -15.95 13.55 18.56
C ALA A 244 -16.64 14.91 18.34
N MET A 245 -16.34 15.57 17.22
CA MET A 245 -16.96 16.84 16.81
C MET A 245 -18.20 16.65 15.93
N GLY A 246 -18.75 15.43 15.79
CA GLY A 246 -19.95 15.19 14.99
C GLY A 246 -19.80 15.54 13.50
N TYR A 247 -18.58 15.44 12.95
CA TYR A 247 -18.23 15.75 11.57
C TYR A 247 -18.48 17.20 11.13
N VAL A 248 -18.62 18.14 12.07
CA VAL A 248 -18.67 19.59 11.78
C VAL A 248 -17.28 20.24 11.90
N ASN A 249 -17.14 21.47 11.41
CA ASN A 249 -15.92 22.30 11.53
C ASN A 249 -14.63 21.60 11.04
N ARG A 250 -14.69 21.01 9.84
CA ARG A 250 -13.57 20.26 9.22
C ARG A 250 -12.23 21.00 9.17
N GLY A 251 -12.23 22.34 9.15
CA GLY A 251 -11.02 23.16 9.19
C GLY A 251 -10.25 23.09 10.52
N GLU A 252 -10.92 22.71 11.62
CA GLU A 252 -10.34 22.66 12.96
C GLU A 252 -9.82 21.27 13.35
N TRP A 253 -10.17 20.21 12.61
CA TRP A 253 -9.83 18.84 13.02
C TRP A 253 -8.31 18.65 13.18
N LEU A 254 -7.54 19.19 12.24
CA LEU A 254 -6.10 18.99 12.20
C LEU A 254 -5.37 19.69 13.36
N SER A 255 -5.84 20.86 13.80
CA SER A 255 -5.22 21.58 14.92
C SER A 255 -5.41 20.85 16.25
N GLN A 256 -6.43 19.99 16.36
CA GLN A 256 -6.73 19.20 17.55
C GLN A 256 -5.98 17.85 17.62
N VAL A 257 -5.37 17.39 16.51
CA VAL A 257 -4.59 16.13 16.49
C VAL A 257 -3.32 16.21 17.35
N GLY A 258 -2.82 17.42 17.58
CA GLY A 258 -1.68 17.65 18.48
C GLY A 258 -0.32 17.25 17.89
N SER A 259 0.53 16.63 18.72
CA SER A 259 1.95 16.43 18.43
C SER A 259 2.23 15.44 17.30
N VAL A 260 1.34 14.48 17.04
CA VAL A 260 1.52 13.48 15.98
C VAL A 260 1.60 14.15 14.60
N PHE A 261 0.77 15.17 14.36
CA PHE A 261 0.82 15.95 13.12
C PHE A 261 2.13 16.74 12.99
N ASN A 262 2.61 17.37 14.07
CA ASN A 262 3.88 18.09 14.06
C ASN A 262 5.05 17.14 13.76
N THR A 263 5.08 15.97 14.41
CA THR A 263 6.08 14.93 14.15
C THR A 263 6.06 14.46 12.69
N HIS A 264 4.86 14.23 12.13
CA HIS A 264 4.72 13.90 10.70
C HIS A 264 5.31 15.01 9.82
N ARG A 265 4.95 16.27 10.06
CA ARG A 265 5.43 17.41 9.26
C ARG A 265 6.96 17.57 9.35
N ASP A 266 7.51 17.50 10.55
CA ASP A 266 8.93 17.74 10.78
C ASP A 266 9.78 16.58 10.22
N MET A 267 9.29 15.35 10.30
CA MET A 267 9.93 14.20 9.67
C MET A 267 9.84 14.23 8.13
N ALA A 268 8.79 14.85 7.56
CA ALA A 268 8.74 15.11 6.11
C ALA A 268 9.87 16.04 5.64
N LEU A 269 10.28 17.02 6.45
CA LEU A 269 11.45 17.86 6.14
C LEU A 269 12.74 17.03 6.14
N LEU A 270 12.90 16.11 7.10
CA LEU A 270 14.05 15.19 7.11
C LEU A 270 14.07 14.29 5.87
N VAL A 271 12.92 13.73 5.47
CA VAL A 271 12.78 12.95 4.23
C VAL A 271 13.18 13.81 3.02
N LEU A 272 12.73 15.06 2.94
CA LEU A 272 13.09 15.99 1.86
C LEU A 272 14.60 16.25 1.81
N VAL A 273 15.24 16.56 2.94
CA VAL A 273 16.68 16.85 3.02
C VAL A 273 17.51 15.65 2.60
N ILE A 274 17.20 14.45 3.13
CA ILE A 274 17.94 13.22 2.82
C ILE A 274 17.80 12.86 1.32
N ASN A 275 16.61 12.98 0.75
CA ASN A 275 16.41 12.72 -0.68
C ASN A 275 17.02 13.82 -1.56
N GLY A 276 17.05 15.08 -1.10
CA GLY A 276 17.76 16.18 -1.76
C GLY A 276 19.26 15.90 -1.83
N ALA A 277 19.88 15.51 -0.72
CA ALA A 277 21.28 15.09 -0.69
C ALA A 277 21.53 13.92 -1.64
N LEU A 278 20.65 12.90 -1.63
CA LEU A 278 20.73 11.77 -2.56
C LEU A 278 20.63 12.23 -4.02
N PHE A 279 19.73 13.17 -4.34
CA PHE A 279 19.59 13.74 -5.69
C PHE A 279 20.89 14.40 -6.16
N PHE A 280 21.51 15.25 -5.34
CA PHE A 280 22.78 15.88 -5.69
C PHE A 280 23.92 14.87 -5.83
N ILE A 281 24.04 13.89 -4.93
CA ILE A 281 25.04 12.84 -5.02
C ILE A 281 24.88 12.07 -6.34
N ILE A 282 23.65 11.69 -6.71
CA ILE A 282 23.41 10.92 -7.92
C ILE A 282 23.66 11.78 -9.17
N ARG A 283 23.17 13.02 -9.18
CA ARG A 283 23.36 13.99 -10.27
C ARG A 283 24.84 14.27 -10.55
N SER A 284 25.67 14.40 -9.51
CA SER A 284 27.10 14.72 -9.66
C SER A 284 27.95 13.51 -10.06
N ASN A 285 27.46 12.27 -9.89
CA ASN A 285 28.25 11.05 -10.08
C ASN A 285 27.77 10.14 -11.21
N TYR A 286 26.57 10.34 -11.74
CA TYR A 286 25.97 9.46 -12.74
C TYR A 286 25.45 10.24 -13.96
N SER A 287 25.52 9.61 -15.13
CA SER A 287 25.08 10.22 -16.39
C SER A 287 23.58 10.55 -16.39
N PRO A 288 23.17 11.72 -16.92
CA PRO A 288 21.76 12.13 -17.03
C PRO A 288 20.86 11.15 -17.81
N SER A 289 21.41 10.45 -18.79
CA SER A 289 20.66 9.45 -19.59
C SER A 289 20.52 8.09 -18.88
N GLY A 290 21.18 7.90 -17.75
CA GLY A 290 21.17 6.65 -16.99
C GLY A 290 19.90 6.45 -16.16
N GLU A 291 19.53 5.19 -15.93
CA GLU A 291 18.35 4.87 -15.10
C GLU A 291 18.45 5.43 -13.68
N ARG A 292 19.66 5.53 -13.10
CA ARG A 292 19.86 6.10 -11.75
C ARG A 292 19.43 7.56 -11.67
N PHE A 293 19.84 8.35 -12.65
CA PHE A 293 19.47 9.77 -12.74
C PHE A 293 17.95 9.90 -12.91
N ARG A 294 17.36 9.12 -13.82
CA ARG A 294 15.91 9.14 -14.05
C ARG A 294 15.10 8.83 -12.78
N TYR A 295 15.45 7.78 -12.05
CA TYR A 295 14.70 7.39 -10.84
C TYR A 295 14.93 8.32 -9.65
N VAL A 296 16.12 8.94 -9.51
CA VAL A 296 16.31 9.97 -8.48
C VAL A 296 15.54 11.25 -8.81
N THR A 297 15.41 11.60 -10.09
CA THR A 297 14.56 12.72 -10.53
C THR A 297 13.07 12.43 -10.29
N TYR A 298 12.60 11.21 -10.59
CA TYR A 298 11.23 10.81 -10.24
C TYR A 298 10.99 10.87 -8.74
N THR A 299 11.94 10.42 -7.93
CA THR A 299 11.88 10.51 -6.47
C THR A 299 11.75 11.96 -6.01
N ALA A 300 12.60 12.86 -6.54
CA ALA A 300 12.55 14.29 -6.20
C ALA A 300 11.21 14.94 -6.60
N ALA A 301 10.72 14.65 -7.81
CA ALA A 301 9.43 15.16 -8.29
C ALA A 301 8.26 14.65 -7.42
N LEU A 302 8.25 13.36 -7.06
CA LEU A 302 7.23 12.77 -6.20
C LEU A 302 7.25 13.38 -4.79
N ILE A 303 8.42 13.69 -4.23
CA ILE A 303 8.51 14.37 -2.92
C ILE A 303 7.94 15.77 -2.99
N VAL A 304 8.23 16.54 -4.05
CA VAL A 304 7.64 17.87 -4.23
C VAL A 304 6.11 17.78 -4.28
N LEU A 305 5.58 16.85 -5.07
CA LEU A 305 4.13 16.61 -5.12
C LEU A 305 3.56 16.13 -3.77
N GLN A 306 4.32 15.36 -3.01
CA GLN A 306 3.93 14.89 -1.68
C GLN A 306 3.83 16.06 -0.68
N VAL A 307 4.82 16.96 -0.69
CA VAL A 307 4.80 18.16 0.15
C VAL A 307 3.65 19.08 -0.25
N ILE A 308 3.44 19.31 -1.55
CA ILE A 308 2.32 20.12 -2.05
C ILE A 308 0.97 19.53 -1.62
N SER A 309 0.77 18.21 -1.81
CA SER A 309 -0.48 17.56 -1.39
C SER A 309 -0.67 17.58 0.13
N GLY A 310 0.41 17.47 0.92
CA GLY A 310 0.38 17.62 2.38
C GLY A 310 0.01 19.05 2.83
N ILE A 311 0.51 20.07 2.13
CA ILE A 311 0.13 21.48 2.36
C ILE A 311 -1.36 21.67 2.05
N ILE A 312 -1.84 21.18 0.90
CA ILE A 312 -3.27 21.24 0.55
C ILE A 312 -4.13 20.60 1.64
N LEU A 313 -3.72 19.42 2.15
CA LEU A 313 -4.41 18.76 3.26
C LEU A 313 -4.46 19.63 4.53
N SER A 314 -3.36 20.32 4.84
CA SER A 314 -3.25 21.14 6.04
C SER A 314 -4.04 22.45 5.99
N TYR A 315 -4.17 23.07 4.81
CA TYR A 315 -4.78 24.40 4.68
C TYR A 315 -6.19 24.39 4.12
N TRP A 316 -6.61 23.35 3.38
CA TRP A 316 -7.91 23.31 2.70
C TRP A 316 -8.89 22.33 3.34
N ALA A 317 -8.84 22.20 4.66
CA ALA A 317 -9.75 21.34 5.43
C ALA A 317 -9.75 19.87 4.95
N LEU A 318 -8.56 19.29 4.72
CA LEU A 318 -8.37 17.87 4.42
C LEU A 318 -9.25 17.32 3.27
N PRO A 319 -9.27 17.88 2.05
CA PRO A 319 -10.19 17.42 0.99
C PRO A 319 -10.03 15.93 0.69
N ALA A 320 -11.14 15.19 0.49
CA ALA A 320 -11.10 13.73 0.30
C ALA A 320 -10.20 13.30 -0.87
N VAL A 321 -10.22 14.06 -1.97
CA VAL A 321 -9.35 13.83 -3.13
C VAL A 321 -7.88 14.02 -2.75
N ALA A 322 -7.55 15.08 -2.01
CA ALA A 322 -6.18 15.34 -1.57
C ALA A 322 -5.66 14.24 -0.64
N GLN A 323 -6.50 13.65 0.20
CA GLN A 323 -6.12 12.52 1.07
C GLN A 323 -5.70 11.31 0.23
N THR A 324 -6.51 10.98 -0.78
CA THR A 324 -6.23 9.88 -1.70
C THR A 324 -4.97 10.15 -2.52
N VAL A 325 -4.82 11.37 -3.05
CA VAL A 325 -3.64 11.78 -3.83
C VAL A 325 -2.38 11.68 -2.97
N HIS A 326 -2.41 12.16 -1.73
CA HIS A 326 -1.26 12.11 -0.81
C HIS A 326 -0.84 10.66 -0.50
N LEU A 327 -1.81 9.75 -0.33
CA LEU A 327 -1.52 8.32 -0.12
C LEU A 327 -0.89 7.69 -1.37
N VAL A 328 -1.45 7.93 -2.55
CA VAL A 328 -0.93 7.34 -3.80
C VAL A 328 0.47 7.86 -4.13
N LEU A 329 0.70 9.17 -3.97
CA LEU A 329 2.01 9.77 -4.15
C LEU A 329 3.05 9.18 -3.16
N ALA A 330 2.67 8.94 -1.89
CA ALA A 330 3.54 8.25 -0.93
C ALA A 330 3.93 6.83 -1.40
N THR A 331 2.98 6.06 -1.91
CA THR A 331 3.25 4.69 -2.37
C THR A 331 4.07 4.66 -3.68
N LEU A 332 3.86 5.62 -4.58
CA LEU A 332 4.70 5.82 -5.76
C LEU A 332 6.13 6.21 -5.38
N LEU A 333 6.28 7.10 -4.39
CA LEU A 333 7.58 7.50 -3.84
C LEU A 333 8.32 6.29 -3.26
N PHE A 334 7.65 5.49 -2.44
CA PHE A 334 8.18 4.22 -1.93
C PHE A 334 8.66 3.30 -3.06
N GLY A 335 7.84 3.10 -4.10
CA GLY A 335 8.19 2.26 -5.24
C GLY A 335 9.41 2.79 -6.02
N ALA A 336 9.49 4.10 -6.22
CA ALA A 336 10.61 4.76 -6.89
C ALA A 336 11.92 4.64 -6.09
N GLN A 337 11.88 4.91 -4.78
CA GLN A 337 13.01 4.75 -3.87
C GLN A 337 13.49 3.31 -3.80
N PHE A 338 12.56 2.35 -3.68
CA PHE A 338 12.89 0.94 -3.66
C PHE A 338 13.57 0.50 -4.97
N TYR A 339 13.02 0.89 -6.13
CA TYR A 339 13.63 0.58 -7.42
C TYR A 339 15.01 1.25 -7.60
N LEU A 340 15.19 2.49 -7.11
CA LEU A 340 16.48 3.17 -7.10
C LEU A 340 17.53 2.37 -6.32
N ILE A 341 17.19 1.84 -5.14
CA ILE A 341 18.08 0.97 -4.34
C ILE A 341 18.49 -0.29 -5.14
N LEU A 342 17.56 -0.90 -5.89
CA LEU A 342 17.86 -2.06 -6.74
C LEU A 342 18.88 -1.71 -7.83
N ILE A 343 18.70 -0.58 -8.52
CA ILE A 343 19.66 -0.13 -9.55
C ILE A 343 21.03 0.21 -8.94
N LEU A 344 21.06 0.84 -7.77
CA LEU A 344 22.30 1.16 -7.05
C LEU A 344 23.02 -0.10 -6.54
N SER A 345 22.27 -1.17 -6.27
CA SER A 345 22.82 -2.46 -5.82
C SER A 345 23.46 -3.29 -6.95
N ARG A 346 23.40 -2.82 -8.20
CA ARG A 346 23.89 -3.55 -9.36
C ARG A 346 25.43 -3.63 -9.34
N LYS A 347 25.98 -4.77 -8.91
CA LYS A 347 27.43 -5.07 -8.90
C LYS A 347 27.97 -5.32 -10.32
N ARG A 348 29.20 -4.87 -10.57
CA ARG A 348 29.97 -5.11 -11.81
C ARG A 348 30.03 -6.61 -12.08
N LEU A 349 29.43 -7.09 -13.17
CA LEU A 349 29.92 -8.32 -13.79
C LEU A 349 31.21 -7.92 -14.48
N TYR A 350 32.35 -8.25 -13.87
CA TYR A 350 33.57 -8.39 -14.67
C TYR A 350 33.24 -9.49 -15.68
N SER A 351 33.24 -9.14 -16.97
CA SER A 351 33.52 -10.16 -17.97
C SER A 351 34.88 -10.72 -17.58
N ARG A 352 34.92 -11.92 -16.99
CA ARG A 352 36.13 -12.73 -17.08
C ARG A 352 36.38 -12.83 -18.59
N LYS A 353 37.47 -12.20 -19.04
CA LYS A 353 37.92 -12.27 -20.42
C LYS A 353 37.84 -13.73 -20.88
N LEU A 354 37.43 -13.89 -22.14
CA LEU A 354 37.78 -15.04 -22.97
C LEU A 354 39.18 -15.53 -22.61
N ALA A 355 39.27 -16.80 -22.25
CA ALA A 355 40.40 -17.68 -22.54
C ALA A 355 39.76 -18.98 -23.03
#